data_AF-A0A849RZD8-F1
#
_entry.id   AF-A0A849RZD8-F1
#
_cell.length_a   1.000
_cell.length_b   1.000
_cell.length_c   1.000
_cell.angle_alpha   90.00
_cell.angle_beta   90.00
_cell.angle_gamma   90.00
#
_symmetry.space_group_name_H-M   'P 1'
#
loop_
_entity.id
_entity.type
_entity.pdbx_description
1 polymer ?
#
loop_
_entity_poly.entity_id
_entity_poly.type
_entity_poly.pdbx_seq_one_letter_code
_entity_poly.pdbx_strand_id
1 'polypeptide(L)'
;MTLTDFLSQLDGVGPRGTGRWSAKCPAHPDKSPSLSIKEGADGRILLHDFAGCTPAEIVAALGLTLGDLFADHNINHAELQQRKAERKRARRIEGQQREVEGFRLDQLREAEHLLRVARGISIDAMPTDDLDMYLQSIAGAHELLRIEMGEEAYAEFTLGLG
;
A
#
# COMPACT_ATOMS: atom_id res chain seq x y z
N MET A 1 -12.75 18.52 -24.90
CA MET A 1 -13.93 17.60 -25.01
C MET A 1 -14.22 16.93 -23.67
N THR A 2 -15.35 16.23 -23.52
CA THR A 2 -15.57 15.37 -22.33
C THR A 2 -14.97 13.98 -22.54
N LEU A 3 -14.72 13.25 -21.45
CA LEU A 3 -14.23 11.87 -21.53
C LEU A 3 -15.17 10.94 -22.29
N THR A 4 -16.48 11.10 -22.08
CA THR A 4 -17.50 10.29 -22.78
C THR A 4 -17.44 10.50 -24.29
N ASP A 5 -17.23 11.74 -24.74
CA ASP A 5 -17.09 12.08 -26.17
C ASP A 5 -15.80 11.50 -26.77
N PHE A 6 -14.74 11.38 -25.97
CA PHE A 6 -13.49 10.75 -26.42
C PHE A 6 -13.64 9.23 -26.52
N LEU A 7 -14.27 8.60 -25.52
CA LEU A 7 -14.49 7.15 -25.51
C LEU A 7 -15.40 6.69 -26.65
N SER A 8 -16.38 7.50 -27.06
CA SER A 8 -17.28 7.15 -28.17
C SER A 8 -16.61 7.11 -29.55
N GLN A 9 -15.41 7.69 -29.69
CA GLN A 9 -14.61 7.69 -30.92
C GLN A 9 -13.67 6.48 -31.03
N LEU A 10 -13.66 5.60 -30.03
CA LEU A 10 -12.71 4.49 -29.93
C LEU A 10 -13.41 3.13 -30.03
N ASP A 11 -12.68 2.17 -30.60
CA ASP A 11 -13.16 0.80 -30.72
C ASP A 11 -12.73 -0.07 -29.52
N GLY A 12 -13.56 -1.06 -29.19
CA GLY A 12 -13.23 -2.06 -28.17
C GLY A 12 -13.11 -1.49 -26.75
N VAL A 13 -13.83 -0.40 -26.46
CA VAL A 13 -13.82 0.27 -25.16
C VAL A 13 -14.38 -0.66 -24.07
N GLY A 14 -13.63 -0.82 -22.99
CA GLY A 14 -14.05 -1.58 -21.82
C GLY A 14 -13.54 -0.96 -20.51
N PRO A 15 -14.32 -1.00 -19.41
CA PRO A 15 -13.88 -0.48 -18.12
C PRO A 15 -12.76 -1.33 -17.51
N ARG A 16 -11.82 -0.68 -16.81
CA ARG A 16 -10.69 -1.30 -16.09
C ARG A 16 -10.61 -0.91 -14.61
N GLY A 17 -11.69 -0.36 -14.09
CA GLY A 17 -11.82 0.16 -12.72
C GLY A 17 -12.39 1.57 -12.71
N THR A 18 -12.58 2.14 -11.51
CA THR A 18 -13.15 3.49 -11.35
C THR A 18 -12.31 4.53 -12.09
N GLY A 19 -12.91 5.22 -13.05
CA GLY A 19 -12.26 6.28 -13.83
C GLY A 19 -11.16 5.79 -14.80
N ARG A 20 -11.19 4.51 -15.20
CA ARG A 20 -10.21 3.92 -16.13
C ARG A 20 -10.88 3.03 -17.17
N TRP A 21 -10.38 3.11 -18.40
CA TRP A 21 -10.84 2.34 -19.55
C TRP A 21 -9.65 1.79 -20.33
N SER A 22 -9.90 0.74 -21.09
CA SER A 22 -9.02 0.26 -22.16
C SER A 22 -9.76 0.31 -23.48
N ALA A 23 -9.08 0.67 -24.56
CA ALA A 23 -9.61 0.68 -25.91
C ALA A 23 -8.54 0.24 -26.90
N LYS A 24 -8.93 0.04 -28.16
CA LYS A 24 -7.97 -0.17 -29.25
C LYS A 24 -7.29 1.14 -29.60
N CYS A 25 -5.98 1.11 -29.84
CA CYS A 25 -5.27 2.29 -30.29
C CYS A 25 -5.61 2.61 -31.75
N PRO A 26 -6.06 3.83 -32.09
CA PRO A 26 -6.34 4.22 -33.48
C PRO A 26 -5.08 4.53 -34.29
N ALA A 27 -3.94 4.77 -33.63
CA ALA A 27 -2.68 5.15 -34.28
C ALA A 27 -1.88 3.97 -34.84
N HIS A 28 -2.27 2.73 -34.53
CA HIS A 28 -1.68 1.53 -35.12
C HIS A 28 -2.73 0.43 -35.30
N PRO A 29 -2.48 -0.57 -36.16
CA PRO A 29 -3.37 -1.73 -36.28
C PRO A 29 -3.43 -2.54 -34.97
N ASP A 30 -4.44 -2.27 -34.16
CA ASP A 30 -4.57 -2.89 -32.84
C ASP A 30 -5.60 -4.03 -32.83
N LYS A 31 -5.13 -5.26 -32.56
CA LYS A 31 -5.98 -6.45 -32.45
C LYS A 31 -6.63 -6.58 -31.07
N SER A 32 -5.99 -6.06 -30.02
CA SER A 32 -6.40 -6.24 -28.63
C SER A 32 -6.15 -4.96 -27.83
N PRO A 33 -7.15 -4.40 -27.13
CA PRO A 33 -7.06 -3.08 -26.50
C PRO A 33 -5.71 -2.76 -25.82
N SER A 34 -4.85 -2.00 -26.51
CA SER A 34 -3.52 -1.59 -26.01
C SER A 34 -3.52 -0.18 -25.40
N LEU A 35 -4.57 0.61 -25.66
CA LEU A 35 -4.68 1.98 -25.19
C LEU A 35 -5.34 2.03 -23.81
N SER A 36 -4.60 2.48 -22.81
CA SER A 36 -5.13 2.83 -21.49
C SER A 36 -5.57 4.28 -21.45
N ILE A 37 -6.78 4.50 -20.92
CA ILE A 37 -7.43 5.80 -20.85
C ILE A 37 -7.86 6.03 -19.40
N LYS A 38 -7.57 7.21 -18.87
CA LYS A 38 -7.92 7.57 -17.50
C LYS A 38 -8.35 9.01 -17.41
N GLU A 39 -9.38 9.26 -16.60
CA GLU A 39 -9.72 10.62 -16.20
C GLU A 39 -8.80 11.09 -15.06
N GLY A 40 -8.09 12.18 -15.30
CA GLY A 40 -7.30 12.89 -14.31
C GLY A 40 -8.20 13.52 -13.24
N ALA A 41 -7.66 13.73 -12.05
CA ALA A 41 -8.39 14.44 -10.99
C ALA A 41 -8.69 15.90 -11.34
N ASP A 42 -8.04 16.40 -12.38
CA ASP A 42 -8.16 17.71 -13.01
C ASP A 42 -9.04 17.70 -14.28
N GLY A 43 -9.73 16.59 -14.57
CA GLY A 43 -10.62 16.45 -15.73
C GLY A 43 -9.89 16.23 -17.06
N ARG A 44 -8.57 16.07 -17.05
CA ARG A 44 -7.78 15.78 -18.26
C ARG A 44 -7.92 14.31 -18.64
N ILE A 45 -7.94 14.04 -19.94
CA ILE A 45 -7.89 12.68 -20.48
C ILE A 45 -6.43 12.26 -20.58
N LEU A 46 -6.04 11.28 -19.78
CA LEU A 46 -4.69 10.71 -19.77
C LEU A 46 -4.67 9.47 -20.66
N LEU A 47 -3.73 9.45 -21.60
CA LEU A 47 -3.53 8.36 -22.56
C LEU A 47 -2.19 7.68 -22.31
N HIS A 48 -2.19 6.35 -22.36
CA HIS A 48 -0.98 5.55 -22.39
C HIS A 48 -1.19 4.33 -23.28
N ASP A 49 -0.47 4.25 -24.38
CA ASP A 49 -0.49 3.08 -25.25
C ASP A 49 0.71 2.18 -24.96
N PHE A 50 0.43 0.91 -24.66
CA PHE A 50 1.47 -0.08 -24.36
C PHE A 50 2.27 -0.51 -25.59
N ALA A 51 1.80 -0.21 -26.81
CA ALA A 51 2.55 -0.44 -28.04
C ALA A 51 3.55 0.69 -28.37
N GLY A 52 3.47 1.82 -27.66
CA GLY A 52 4.43 2.93 -27.78
C GLY A 52 3.96 4.13 -28.61
N CYS A 53 2.70 4.17 -29.09
CA CYS A 53 2.17 5.38 -29.71
C CYS A 53 2.14 6.54 -28.71
N THR A 54 2.52 7.71 -29.18
CA THR A 54 2.46 8.95 -28.42
C THR A 54 1.00 9.45 -28.34
N PRO A 55 0.64 10.22 -27.30
CA PRO A 55 -0.67 10.87 -27.23
C PRO A 55 -0.98 11.72 -28.46
N ALA A 56 0.03 12.35 -29.06
CA ALA A 56 -0.12 13.19 -30.26
C ALA A 56 -0.53 12.37 -31.48
N GLU A 57 0.06 11.19 -31.68
CA GLU A 57 -0.31 10.29 -32.78
C GLU A 57 -1.73 9.75 -32.60
N ILE A 58 -2.11 9.40 -31.36
CA ILE A 58 -3.43 8.89 -31.03
C ILE A 58 -4.52 9.92 -31.35
N VAL A 59 -4.36 11.17 -30.88
CA VAL A 59 -5.35 12.22 -31.15
C VAL A 59 -5.37 12.61 -32.62
N ALA A 60 -4.21 12.65 -33.29
CA ALA A 60 -4.14 12.94 -34.72
C ALA A 60 -4.89 11.90 -35.57
N ALA A 61 -4.80 10.61 -35.22
CA ALA A 61 -5.54 9.54 -35.90
C ALA A 61 -7.07 9.71 -35.78
N LEU A 62 -7.55 10.40 -34.74
CA LEU A 62 -8.95 10.74 -34.53
C LEU A 62 -9.35 12.12 -35.07
N GLY A 63 -8.42 12.85 -35.72
CA GLY A 63 -8.66 14.23 -36.17
C GLY A 63 -8.73 15.25 -35.02
N LEU A 64 -8.15 14.92 -33.87
CA LEU A 64 -8.12 15.73 -32.66
C LEU A 64 -6.72 16.33 -32.43
N THR A 65 -6.64 17.32 -31.56
CA THR A 65 -5.39 17.91 -31.10
C THR A 65 -5.07 17.48 -29.67
N LEU A 66 -3.83 17.72 -29.21
CA LEU A 66 -3.51 17.49 -27.79
C LEU A 66 -4.34 18.37 -26.86
N GLY A 67 -4.66 19.59 -27.27
CA GLY A 67 -5.44 20.55 -26.48
C GLY A 67 -6.84 20.02 -26.14
N ASP A 68 -7.41 19.21 -27.03
CA ASP A 68 -8.72 18.62 -26.85
C ASP A 68 -8.82 17.66 -25.64
N LEU A 69 -7.70 17.02 -25.25
CA LEU A 69 -7.60 16.15 -24.08
C LEU A 69 -7.69 16.91 -22.75
N PHE A 70 -7.54 18.22 -22.80
CA PHE A 70 -7.64 19.08 -21.63
C PHE A 70 -9.06 19.64 -21.61
N ALA A 71 -9.87 19.20 -20.64
CA ALA A 71 -11.15 19.85 -20.41
C ALA A 71 -10.91 21.29 -19.91
N ASP A 72 -11.69 22.24 -20.41
CA ASP A 72 -11.65 23.66 -20.03
C ASP A 72 -12.35 23.88 -18.68
N HIS A 73 -12.11 22.96 -17.74
CA HIS A 73 -12.69 23.01 -16.41
C HIS A 73 -11.77 23.85 -15.53
N ASN A 74 -12.37 24.88 -14.92
CA ASN A 74 -11.75 25.69 -13.88
C ASN A 74 -11.39 24.77 -12.70
N ILE A 75 -10.19 24.18 -12.74
CA ILE A 75 -9.71 23.27 -11.70
C ILE A 75 -9.70 24.08 -10.41
N ASN A 76 -10.48 23.63 -9.42
CA ASN A 76 -10.37 24.19 -8.08
C ASN A 76 -9.01 23.77 -7.49
N HIS A 77 -7.99 24.58 -7.75
CA HIS A 77 -6.63 24.32 -7.29
C HIS A 77 -6.59 24.17 -5.77
N ALA A 78 -7.43 24.88 -5.01
CA ALA A 78 -7.49 24.73 -3.57
C ALA A 78 -7.94 23.32 -3.17
N GLU A 79 -9.01 22.81 -3.79
CA GLU A 79 -9.51 21.45 -3.53
C GLU A 79 -8.49 20.37 -3.91
N LEU A 80 -7.81 20.51 -5.05
CA LEU A 80 -6.76 19.59 -5.46
C LEU A 80 -5.60 19.55 -4.46
N GLN A 81 -5.17 20.73 -3.96
CA GLN A 81 -4.11 20.80 -2.95
C GLN A 81 -4.55 20.21 -1.61
N GLN A 82 -5.80 20.43 -1.22
CA GLN A 82 -6.38 19.82 -0.04
C GLN A 82 -6.35 18.29 -0.13
N ARG A 83 -6.85 17.70 -1.23
CA ARG A 83 -6.83 16.25 -1.45
C ARG A 83 -5.41 15.67 -1.44
N LYS A 84 -4.43 16.39 -2.00
CA LYS A 84 -3.01 15.99 -1.93
C LYS A 84 -2.47 16.03 -0.50
N ALA A 85 -2.79 17.07 0.26
CA ALA A 85 -2.39 17.23 1.66
C ALA A 85 -3.00 16.13 2.55
N GLU A 86 -4.29 15.84 2.37
CA GLU A 86 -4.99 14.76 3.08
C GLU A 86 -4.36 13.39 2.81
N ARG A 87 -4.11 13.05 1.54
CA ARG A 87 -3.41 11.80 1.17
C ARG A 87 -2.01 11.72 1.80
N LYS A 88 -1.26 12.83 1.81
CA LYS A 88 0.07 12.89 2.43
C LYS A 88 0.00 12.69 3.94
N ARG A 89 -1.00 13.28 4.61
CA ARG A 89 -1.27 13.10 6.05
C ARG A 89 -1.64 11.65 6.36
N ALA A 90 -2.58 11.08 5.62
CA ALA A 90 -3.00 9.68 5.79
C ALA A 90 -1.82 8.71 5.66
N ARG A 91 -1.00 8.87 4.60
CA ARG A 91 0.21 8.05 4.40
C ARG A 91 1.22 8.20 5.54
N ARG A 92 1.34 9.40 6.14
CA ARG A 92 2.23 9.64 7.29
C ARG A 92 1.73 8.91 8.54
N ILE A 93 0.43 9.01 8.83
CA ILE A 93 -0.19 8.34 9.99
C ILE A 93 -0.04 6.81 9.86
N GLU A 94 -0.37 6.26 8.69
CA GLU A 94 -0.20 4.83 8.39
C GLU A 94 1.27 4.40 8.51
N GLY A 95 2.21 5.25 8.08
CA GLY A 95 3.64 5.01 8.26
C GLY A 95 4.04 4.92 9.74
N GLN A 96 3.60 5.88 10.55
CA GLN A 96 3.87 5.91 12.00
C GLN A 96 3.25 4.70 12.71
N GLN A 97 2.02 4.32 12.36
CA GLN A 97 1.37 3.14 12.93
C GLN A 97 2.15 1.86 12.61
N ARG A 98 2.62 1.69 11.37
CA ARG A 98 3.46 0.53 10.98
C ARG A 98 4.79 0.49 11.70
N GLU A 99 5.40 1.65 11.96
CA GLU A 99 6.65 1.73 12.71
C GLU A 99 6.47 1.29 14.17
N VAL A 100 5.44 1.81 14.84
CA VAL A 100 5.09 1.40 16.21
C VAL A 100 4.76 -0.08 16.27
N GLU A 101 3.96 -0.57 15.32
CA GLU A 101 3.58 -1.98 15.21
C GLU A 101 4.79 -2.88 14.96
N GLY A 102 5.72 -2.46 14.08
CA GLY A 102 6.95 -3.19 13.81
C GLY A 102 7.82 -3.33 15.07
N PHE A 103 8.02 -2.23 15.80
CA PHE A 103 8.76 -2.25 17.06
C PHE A 103 8.10 -3.18 18.09
N ARG A 104 6.77 -3.13 18.21
CA ARG A 104 6.00 -4.03 19.09
C ARG A 104 6.21 -5.49 18.73
N LEU A 105 6.12 -5.85 17.45
CA LEU A 105 6.36 -7.22 16.97
C LEU A 105 7.79 -7.69 17.24
N ASP A 106 8.79 -6.80 17.10
CA ASP A 106 10.18 -7.13 17.39
C ASP A 106 10.41 -7.40 18.89
N GLN A 107 9.78 -6.61 19.77
CA GLN A 107 9.82 -6.89 21.22
C GLN A 107 9.20 -8.25 21.58
N LEU A 108 8.08 -8.61 20.95
CA LEU A 108 7.43 -9.91 21.19
C LEU A 108 8.29 -11.07 20.70
N ARG A 109 8.92 -10.93 19.53
CA ARG A 109 9.86 -11.94 19.00
C ARG A 109 11.06 -12.12 19.92
N GLU A 110 11.61 -11.04 20.45
CA GLU A 110 12.73 -11.10 21.39
C GLU A 110 12.33 -11.76 22.70
N ALA A 111 11.15 -11.43 23.24
CA ALA A 111 10.60 -12.09 24.42
C ALA A 111 10.40 -13.60 24.19
N GLU A 112 9.78 -14.00 23.08
CA GLU A 112 9.63 -15.41 22.72
C GLU A 112 11.00 -16.10 22.55
N HIS A 113 11.94 -15.43 21.89
CA HIS A 113 13.29 -15.94 21.70
C HIS A 113 13.98 -16.18 23.03
N LEU A 114 13.93 -15.22 23.95
CA LEU A 114 14.50 -15.32 25.28
C LEU A 114 13.93 -16.51 26.04
N LEU A 115 12.61 -16.66 26.09
CA LEU A 115 11.97 -17.80 26.75
C LEU A 115 12.35 -19.13 26.10
N ARG A 116 12.53 -19.15 24.78
CA ARG A 116 12.98 -20.35 24.08
C ARG A 116 14.41 -20.72 24.43
N VAL A 117 15.36 -19.78 24.42
CA VAL A 117 16.77 -20.07 24.71
C VAL A 117 17.03 -20.29 26.19
N ALA A 118 16.19 -19.71 27.05
CA ALA A 118 16.28 -19.88 28.50
C ALA A 118 16.00 -21.32 28.95
N ARG A 119 15.33 -22.11 28.11
CA ARG A 119 15.01 -23.51 28.40
C ARG A 119 16.28 -24.35 28.53
N GLY A 120 16.36 -25.10 29.61
CA GLY A 120 17.45 -26.05 29.86
C GLY A 120 18.76 -25.42 30.33
N ILE A 121 18.77 -24.10 30.60
CA ILE A 121 19.93 -23.45 31.21
C ILE A 121 20.00 -23.87 32.69
N SER A 122 21.14 -24.44 33.10
CA SER A 122 21.42 -24.72 34.52
C SER A 122 21.78 -23.42 35.23
N ILE A 123 21.15 -23.21 36.38
CA ILE A 123 21.36 -22.04 37.24
C ILE A 123 22.32 -22.33 38.41
N ASP A 124 22.77 -23.58 38.55
CA ASP A 124 23.43 -24.07 39.77
C ASP A 124 24.79 -23.41 40.06
N ALA A 125 25.42 -22.83 39.03
CA ALA A 125 26.72 -22.17 39.12
C ALA A 125 26.68 -20.68 38.75
N MET A 126 25.48 -20.07 38.63
CA MET A 126 25.37 -18.65 38.33
C MET A 126 25.60 -17.79 39.58
N PRO A 127 26.40 -16.71 39.49
CA PRO A 127 26.44 -15.67 40.52
C PRO A 127 25.03 -15.10 40.77
N THR A 128 24.74 -14.71 42.02
CA THR A 128 23.38 -14.27 42.41
C THR A 128 22.90 -13.06 41.61
N ASP A 129 23.76 -12.06 41.38
CA ASP A 129 23.40 -10.86 40.61
C ASP A 129 23.04 -11.20 39.15
N ASP A 130 23.76 -12.15 38.55
CA ASP A 130 23.50 -12.64 37.20
C ASP A 130 22.19 -13.44 37.14
N LEU A 131 21.93 -14.26 38.15
CA LEU A 131 20.69 -15.03 38.29
C LEU A 131 19.48 -14.10 38.42
N ASP A 132 19.56 -13.07 39.27
CA ASP A 132 18.48 -12.11 39.47
C ASP A 132 18.17 -11.32 38.18
N MET A 133 19.21 -10.83 37.50
CA MET A 133 19.06 -10.14 36.21
C MET A 133 18.42 -11.04 35.15
N TYR A 134 18.82 -12.31 35.12
CA TYR A 134 18.31 -13.30 34.18
C TYR A 134 16.83 -13.64 34.45
N LEU A 135 16.47 -13.87 35.72
CA LEU A 135 15.08 -14.12 36.14
C LEU A 135 14.18 -12.92 35.87
N GLN A 136 14.66 -11.69 36.10
CA GLN A 136 13.92 -10.47 35.75
C GLN A 136 13.64 -10.37 34.24
N SER A 137 14.62 -10.72 33.42
CA SER A 137 14.47 -10.70 31.96
C SER A 137 13.43 -11.72 31.48
N ILE A 138 13.45 -12.94 32.03
CA ILE A 138 12.46 -13.99 31.76
C ILE A 138 11.06 -13.57 32.23
N ALA A 139 10.94 -13.05 33.45
CA ALA A 139 9.68 -12.57 33.99
C ALA A 139 9.09 -11.45 33.11
N GLY A 140 9.92 -10.50 32.67
CA GLY A 140 9.51 -9.44 31.75
C GLY A 140 9.02 -9.96 30.39
N ALA A 141 9.70 -10.97 29.83
CA ALA A 141 9.27 -11.60 28.58
C ALA A 141 7.91 -12.32 28.72
N HIS A 142 7.71 -13.06 29.81
CA HIS A 142 6.43 -13.68 30.13
C HIS A 142 5.31 -12.66 30.34
N GLU A 143 5.59 -11.55 31.01
CA GLU A 143 4.63 -10.45 31.21
C GLU A 143 4.21 -9.83 29.88
N LEU A 144 5.17 -9.51 29.02
CA LEU A 144 4.91 -8.90 27.73
C LEU A 144 4.01 -9.77 26.85
N LEU A 145 4.34 -11.06 26.74
CA LEU A 145 3.54 -12.01 25.97
C LEU A 145 2.13 -12.19 26.55
N ARG A 146 1.99 -12.20 27.88
CA ARG A 146 0.68 -12.33 28.53
C ARG A 146 -0.23 -11.13 28.26
N ILE A 147 0.31 -9.92 28.38
CA ILE A 147 -0.43 -8.68 28.10
C ILE A 147 -0.89 -8.66 26.64
N GLU A 148 -0.04 -9.08 25.72
CA GLU A 148 -0.34 -8.98 24.28
C GLU A 148 -1.26 -10.10 23.77
N MET A 149 -1.04 -11.34 24.21
CA MET A 149 -1.81 -12.49 23.73
C MET A 149 -3.16 -12.63 24.45
N GLY A 150 -3.27 -12.08 25.66
CA GLY A 150 -4.36 -12.36 26.59
C GLY A 150 -4.17 -13.70 27.32
N GLU A 151 -4.85 -13.85 28.45
CA GLU A 151 -4.65 -14.96 29.39
C GLU A 151 -4.85 -16.36 28.77
N GLU A 152 -5.90 -16.54 27.95
CA GLU A 152 -6.20 -17.85 27.34
C GLU A 152 -5.12 -18.30 26.36
N ALA A 153 -4.75 -17.44 25.40
CA ALA A 153 -3.73 -17.77 24.39
C ALA A 153 -2.33 -17.90 25.00
N TYR A 154 -2.03 -17.12 26.05
CA TYR A 154 -0.79 -17.24 26.80
C TYR A 154 -0.69 -18.56 27.57
N ALA A 155 -1.79 -19.04 28.18
CA ALA A 155 -1.84 -20.34 28.82
C ALA A 155 -1.55 -21.47 27.81
N GLU A 156 -2.14 -21.44 26.62
CA GLU A 156 -1.82 -22.40 25.54
C GLU A 156 -0.37 -22.32 25.08
N PHE A 157 0.16 -21.11 24.88
CA PHE A 157 1.56 -20.89 24.51
C PHE A 157 2.52 -21.52 25.53
N THR A 158 2.30 -21.27 26.82
CA THR A 158 3.15 -21.82 27.90
C THR A 158 3.03 -23.34 28.04
N LEU A 159 1.86 -23.93 27.78
CA LEU A 159 1.70 -25.38 27.70
C LEU A 159 2.53 -26.00 26.56
N GLY A 160 2.68 -25.28 25.45
CA GLY A 160 3.57 -25.66 24.34
C GLY A 160 5.06 -25.46 24.64
N LEU A 161 5.41 -24.79 25.74
CA LEU A 161 6.80 -24.65 26.20
C LEU A 161 7.26 -25.80 27.11
N GLY A 162 6.33 -26.55 27.70
CA GLY A 162 6.55 -27.61 28.70
C GLY A 162 6.89 -28.99 28.16
#